data_AF-A0A7T8QUN0-F1
#
_entry.id   AF-A0A7T8QUN0-F1
#
_cell.length_a   1.000
_cell.length_b   1.000
_cell.length_c   1.000
_cell.angle_alpha   90.00
_cell.angle_beta   90.00
_cell.angle_gamma   90.00
#
_symmetry.space_group_name_H-M   'P 1'
#
loop_
_entity.id
_entity.type
_entity.pdbx_description
1 polymer ?
#
loop_
_entity_poly.entity_id
_entity_poly.type
_entity_poly.pdbx_seq_one_letter_code
_entity_poly.pdbx_strand_id
1 'polypeptide(L)'
;MNALETISEKRRCYFVDLFVRVSNKVAINVYLNLGYCVYRMVLQYYSNEHFDEDAFDMRKSLSRDKDKKAMVPLEHPIHLSGLDDYFC
;
A
#
# COMPACT_ATOMS: atom_id res chain seq x y z
N MET A 1 -2.33 8.61 16.60
CA MET A 1 -3.25 7.96 15.64
C MET A 1 -2.66 6.61 15.25
N ASN A 2 -2.78 5.57 16.11
CA ASN A 2 -2.12 4.27 15.85
C ASN A 2 -3.11 3.10 15.98
N ALA A 3 -4.42 3.37 15.99
CA ALA A 3 -5.42 2.35 16.29
C ALA A 3 -5.37 1.17 15.32
N LEU A 4 -5.30 1.46 14.01
CA LEU A 4 -5.19 0.44 12.96
C LEU A 4 -3.92 -0.41 13.13
N GLU A 5 -2.76 0.24 13.26
CA GLU A 5 -1.48 -0.45 13.48
C GLU A 5 -1.50 -1.31 14.75
N THR A 6 -2.07 -0.80 15.84
CA THR A 6 -2.17 -1.50 17.12
C THR A 6 -3.06 -2.74 17.02
N ILE A 7 -4.18 -2.64 16.31
CA ILE A 7 -5.10 -3.76 16.09
C ILE A 7 -4.45 -4.81 15.18
N SER A 8 -3.78 -4.37 14.12
CA SER A 8 -3.07 -5.25 13.20
C SER A 8 -1.90 -5.98 13.87
N GLU A 9 -1.16 -5.31 14.76
CA GLU A 9 -0.14 -5.93 15.62
C GLU A 9 -0.75 -7.01 16.53
N LYS A 10 -1.87 -6.70 17.20
CA LYS A 10 -2.58 -7.68 18.04
C LYS A 10 -3.08 -8.89 17.25
N ARG A 11 -3.45 -8.70 15.98
CA ARG A 11 -3.86 -9.76 15.07
C ARG A 11 -2.68 -10.46 14.37
N ARG A 12 -1.44 -10.08 14.68
CA ARG A 12 -0.22 -10.63 14.09
C ARG A 12 -0.23 -10.53 12.56
N CYS A 13 -0.68 -9.40 12.01
CA CYS A 13 -0.55 -9.11 10.59
C CYS A 13 0.94 -8.90 10.22
N TYR A 14 1.31 -9.17 8.97
CA TYR A 14 2.68 -8.91 8.49
C TYR A 14 2.93 -7.43 8.23
N PHE A 15 1.94 -6.73 7.70
CA PHE A 15 2.01 -5.32 7.33
C PHE A 15 0.62 -4.69 7.40
N VAL A 16 0.57 -3.37 7.28
CA VAL A 16 -0.63 -2.60 6.96
C VAL A 16 -0.41 -1.98 5.59
N ASP A 17 -1.41 -2.07 4.73
CA ASP A 17 -1.44 -1.44 3.42
C ASP A 17 -2.57 -0.43 3.29
N LEU A 18 -2.45 0.41 2.26
CA LEU A 18 -3.48 1.34 1.81
C LEU A 18 -3.23 1.71 0.35
N PHE A 19 -4.30 2.12 -0.33
CA PHE A 19 -4.22 2.71 -1.66
C PHE A 19 -4.41 4.21 -1.59
N VAL A 20 -3.55 4.96 -2.26
CA VAL A 20 -3.63 6.42 -2.35
C VAL A 20 -3.49 6.87 -3.80
N ARG A 21 -4.37 7.79 -4.23
CA ARG A 21 -4.30 8.45 -5.54
C ARG A 21 -2.92 9.05 -5.79
N VAL A 22 -2.33 8.82 -6.96
CA VAL A 22 -1.00 9.35 -7.32
C VAL A 22 -0.99 10.88 -7.31
N SER A 23 -2.12 11.53 -7.59
CA SER A 23 -2.26 12.99 -7.52
C SER A 23 -2.28 13.55 -6.09
N ASN A 24 -2.63 12.76 -5.07
CA ASN A 24 -2.78 13.23 -3.69
C ASN A 24 -1.43 13.29 -2.95
N LYS A 25 -0.60 14.25 -3.33
CA LYS A 25 0.75 14.44 -2.76
C LYS A 25 0.75 14.70 -1.25
N VAL A 26 -0.30 15.33 -0.72
CA VAL A 26 -0.43 15.61 0.71
C VAL A 26 -0.58 14.31 1.50
N ALA A 27 -1.50 13.44 1.10
CA ALA A 27 -1.71 12.15 1.76
C ALA A 27 -0.47 11.26 1.64
N ILE A 28 0.16 11.21 0.46
CA ILE A 28 1.41 10.46 0.26
C ILE A 28 2.47 10.91 1.27
N ASN A 29 2.67 12.22 1.43
CA ASN A 29 3.66 12.74 2.37
C ASN A 29 3.32 12.40 3.84
N VAL A 30 2.04 12.41 4.21
CA VAL A 30 1.60 11.96 5.54
C VAL A 30 1.99 10.50 5.77
N TYR A 31 1.74 9.61 4.80
CA TYR A 31 2.05 8.18 4.95
C TYR A 31 3.56 7.89 4.95
N LEU A 32 4.33 8.60 4.12
CA LEU A 32 5.80 8.52 4.16
C LEU A 32 6.33 8.89 5.55
N ASN A 33 5.82 9.97 6.16
CA ASN A 33 6.21 10.39 7.51
C ASN A 33 5.77 9.41 8.61
N LEU A 34 4.71 8.63 8.37
CA LEU A 34 4.28 7.54 9.27
C LEU A 34 5.08 6.25 9.08
N GLY A 35 6.04 6.22 8.13
CA GLY A 35 6.92 5.08 7.86
C GLY A 35 6.38 4.08 6.85
N TYR A 36 5.37 4.46 6.05
CA TYR A 36 4.93 3.66 4.91
C TYR A 36 5.87 3.90 3.73
N CYS A 37 6.05 2.89 2.87
CA CYS A 37 6.75 3.00 1.61
C CYS A 37 5.81 2.67 0.45
N VAL A 38 6.10 3.17 -0.75
CA VAL A 38 5.42 2.72 -1.96
C VAL A 38 5.91 1.31 -2.28
N TYR A 39 5.00 0.33 -2.22
CA TYR A 39 5.28 -1.06 -2.58
C TYR A 39 5.14 -1.26 -4.09
N ARG A 40 4.10 -0.70 -4.71
CA ARG A 40 3.88 -0.74 -6.17
C ARG A 40 2.94 0.37 -6.62
N MET A 41 2.88 0.57 -7.93
CA MET A 41 1.84 1.36 -8.58
C MET A 41 0.78 0.41 -9.16
N VAL A 42 -0.49 0.71 -8.88
CA VAL A 42 -1.64 -0.01 -9.43
C VAL A 42 -2.32 0.90 -10.46
N LEU A 43 -2.25 0.47 -11.71
CA LEU A 43 -2.78 1.20 -12.85
C LEU A 43 -4.30 1.22 -12.81
N GLN A 44 -4.87 2.41 -13.03
CA GLN A 44 -6.31 2.63 -13.15
C GLN A 44 -7.12 2.10 -11.94
N TYR A 45 -6.52 2.10 -10.75
CA TYR A 45 -7.16 1.63 -9.53
C TYR A 45 -8.41 2.45 -9.18
N TYR A 46 -8.36 3.76 -9.40
CA TYR A 46 -9.53 4.64 -9.29
C TYR A 46 -10.05 4.95 -10.70
N SER A 47 -10.78 4.01 -11.30
CA SER A 47 -11.49 4.25 -12.55
C SER A 47 -12.96 4.57 -12.32
N ASN A 48 -13.50 5.43 -13.18
CA ASN A 48 -14.93 5.64 -13.37
C ASN A 48 -15.20 5.92 -14.86
N GLU A 49 -16.45 6.19 -15.22
CA GLU A 49 -16.85 6.41 -16.61
C GLU A 49 -16.14 7.58 -17.33
N HIS A 50 -15.45 8.46 -16.60
CA HIS A 50 -14.89 9.70 -17.14
C HIS A 50 -13.39 9.90 -16.86
N PHE A 51 -12.82 9.18 -15.90
CA PHE A 51 -11.44 9.38 -15.50
C PHE A 51 -10.84 8.12 -14.88
N ASP A 52 -9.65 7.78 -15.35
CA ASP A 52 -8.81 6.74 -14.76
C ASP A 52 -7.68 7.39 -13.98
N GLU A 53 -7.49 6.95 -12.73
CA GLU A 53 -6.35 7.34 -11.93
C GLU A 53 -5.64 6.13 -11.32
N ASP A 54 -4.31 6.16 -11.43
CA ASP A 54 -3.44 5.21 -10.77
C ASP A 54 -3.41 5.44 -9.24
N ALA A 55 -3.08 4.38 -8.51
CA ALA A 55 -2.86 4.42 -7.07
C ALA A 55 -1.48 3.89 -6.70
N PHE A 56 -0.92 4.41 -5.61
CA PHE A 56 0.15 3.73 -4.90
C PHE A 56 -0.43 2.78 -3.86
N ASP A 57 -0.03 1.50 -3.93
CA ASP A 57 -0.11 0.55 -2.81
C ASP A 57 1.03 0.91 -1.86
N MET A 58 0.72 1.51 -0.72
CA MET A 58 1.69 1.89 0.29
C MET A 58 1.63 0.94 1.48
N ARG A 59 2.79 0.44 1.93
CA ARG A 59 2.89 -0.57 2.98
C ARG A 59 3.78 -0.14 4.12
N LYS A 60 3.44 -0.62 5.32
CA LYS A 60 4.26 -0.54 6.53
C LYS A 60 4.35 -1.92 7.18
N SER A 61 5.55 -2.49 7.24
CA SER A 61 5.81 -3.74 7.95
C SER A 61 5.53 -3.59 9.45
N LEU A 62 4.94 -4.63 10.02
CA LEU A 62 4.68 -4.78 11.45
C LEU A 62 5.70 -5.75 12.07
N SER A 63 5.61 -5.97 13.39
CA SER A 63 6.56 -6.78 14.15
C SER A 63 6.74 -8.22 13.64
N ARG A 64 5.75 -8.77 12.92
CA ARG A 64 5.80 -10.11 12.33
C ARG A 64 6.71 -10.18 11.10
N ASP A 65 6.81 -9.11 10.31
CA ASP A 65 7.67 -9.04 9.12
C ASP A 65 9.07 -8.53 9.49
N LYS A 66 9.83 -9.38 10.20
CA LYS A 66 11.16 -9.04 10.72
C LYS A 66 12.17 -8.62 9.64
N ASP A 67 12.04 -9.22 8.47
CA ASP A 67 12.92 -8.99 7.32
C ASP A 67 12.43 -7.82 6.45
N LYS A 68 11.30 -7.19 6.79
CA LYS A 68 10.65 -6.11 6.03
C LYS A 68 10.41 -6.47 4.56
N LYS A 69 10.12 -7.74 4.26
CA LYS A 69 9.89 -8.22 2.89
C LYS A 69 8.67 -7.55 2.25
N ALA A 70 7.67 -7.19 3.06
CA ALA A 70 6.47 -6.50 2.58
C ALA A 70 6.72 -5.04 2.18
N MET A 71 7.88 -4.47 2.51
CA MET A 71 8.27 -3.10 2.15
C MET A 71 9.25 -3.04 0.99
N VAL A 72 9.64 -4.19 0.40
CA VAL A 72 10.50 -4.23 -0.80
C VAL A 72 9.65 -3.89 -2.02
N PRO A 73 9.90 -2.77 -2.73
CA PRO A 73 9.08 -2.38 -3.86
C PRO A 73 9.13 -3.40 -5.00
N LEU A 74 8.01 -3.55 -5.72
CA LEU A 74 7.98 -4.26 -7.00
C LEU A 74 8.46 -3.33 -8.11
N GLU A 75 9.21 -3.91 -9.06
CA GLU A 75 9.82 -3.16 -10.15
C GLU A 75 8.80 -2.63 -11.17
N HIS A 76 7.67 -3.32 -11.33
CA HIS A 76 6.73 -3.07 -12.42
C HIS A 76 5.33 -2.71 -11.88
N PRO A 77 4.65 -1.71 -12.49
CA PRO A 77 3.25 -1.44 -12.22
C PRO A 77 2.36 -2.63 -12.60
N ILE A 78 1.23 -2.77 -11.92
CA ILE A 78 0.26 -3.84 -12.20
C ILE A 78 -1.13 -3.25 -12.45
N HIS A 79 -1.97 -3.98 -13.17
CA HIS A 79 -3.41 -3.71 -13.22
C HIS A 79 -4.14 -4.37 -12.04
N LEU A 80 -5.37 -3.93 -11.78
CA LEU A 80 -6.27 -4.54 -10.78
C LEU A 80 -6.37 -6.07 -10.92
N SER A 81 -6.43 -6.59 -12.15
CA SER A 81 -6.49 -8.03 -12.42
C SER A 81 -5.26 -8.80 -11.92
N GLY A 82 -4.12 -8.14 -11.80
CA GLY A 82 -2.88 -8.72 -11.28
C GLY A 82 -2.73 -8.57 -9.76
N LEU A 83 -3.73 -8.06 -9.02
CA LEU A 83 -3.65 -8.00 -7.55
C LEU A 83 -3.86 -9.37 -6.90
N ASP A 84 -4.76 -10.19 -7.46
CA ASP A 84 -5.15 -11.49 -6.90
C ASP A 84 -4.00 -12.51 -6.96
N ASP A 85 -3.12 -12.40 -7.97
CA ASP A 85 -1.98 -13.30 -8.17
C ASP A 85 -0.89 -13.19 -7.08
N TYR A 86 -0.96 -12.18 -6.21
CA TYR A 86 0.03 -11.92 -5.15
C TYR A 86 -0.53 -12.05 -3.72
N PHE A 87 -1.77 -12.52 -3.56
CA PHE A 87 -2.30 -12.93 -2.25
C PHE A 87 -1.98 -14.41 -1.98
N CYS A 88 -0.70 -14.73 -1.81
CA CYS A 88 -0.25 -16.01 -1.27
C CYS A 88 0.93 -15.80 -0.32
#